data_AF-A0A267M8P7-F1
#
_entry.id   AF-A0A267M8P7-F1
#
_cell.length_a   1.000
_cell.length_b   1.000
_cell.length_c   1.000
_cell.angle_alpha   90.00
_cell.angle_beta   90.00
_cell.angle_gamma   90.00
#
_symmetry.space_group_name_H-M   'P 1'
#
loop_
_entity.id
_entity.type
_entity.pdbx_description
1 polymer ?
#
loop_
_entity_poly.entity_id
_entity_poly.type
_entity_poly.pdbx_seq_one_letter_code
_entity_poly.pdbx_strand_id
1 'polypeptide(L)'
;MNEYFTDDEIKEVLLDNLDSYKGIDSYTFNDVFDDLFAFDYYIIGYKEAAGALKEYGIFKALEEVQRWDIATFGHWDTDYTDPETIVNTLKYIHASEYMQDMLGRACLEMYDETTTENVNKIIKTLKEY
;
A
#
# COMPACT_ATOMS: atom_id res chain seq x y z
N MET A 1 8.90 2.47 -18.72
CA MET A 1 8.96 2.38 -17.26
C MET A 1 7.53 2.44 -16.82
N ASN A 2 7.07 1.54 -15.94
CA ASN A 2 5.68 1.54 -15.50
C ASN A 2 5.48 2.77 -14.59
N GLU A 3 4.55 3.66 -14.91
CA GLU A 3 4.34 4.89 -14.13
C GLU A 3 3.49 4.66 -12.87
N TYR A 4 2.80 3.52 -12.77
CA TYR A 4 1.86 3.21 -11.70
C TYR A 4 2.31 2.04 -10.81
N PHE A 5 1.84 2.04 -9.56
CA PHE A 5 2.04 0.96 -8.58
C PHE A 5 3.52 0.67 -8.31
N THR A 6 4.32 1.73 -8.15
CA THR A 6 5.77 1.60 -7.95
C THR A 6 6.15 1.68 -6.48
N ASP A 7 7.24 1.01 -6.11
CA ASP A 7 7.79 1.10 -4.75
C ASP A 7 8.20 2.55 -4.41
N ASP A 8 8.71 3.30 -5.39
CA ASP A 8 9.13 4.70 -5.21
C ASP A 8 7.95 5.60 -4.82
N GLU A 9 6.78 5.48 -5.47
CA GLU A 9 5.61 6.28 -5.09
C GLU A 9 5.08 5.90 -3.70
N ILE A 10 5.12 4.62 -3.31
CA ILE A 10 4.69 4.16 -1.99
C ILE A 10 5.64 4.70 -0.92
N LYS A 11 6.94 4.60 -1.19
CA LYS A 11 8.02 5.11 -0.34
C LYS A 11 7.91 6.62 -0.13
N GLU A 12 7.62 7.40 -1.16
CA GLU A 12 7.40 8.85 -1.05
C GLU A 12 6.22 9.15 -0.13
N VAL A 13 5.06 8.51 -0.33
CA VAL A 13 3.88 8.68 0.56
C VAL A 13 4.23 8.36 2.01
N LEU A 14 4.94 7.26 2.27
CA LEU A 14 5.36 6.90 3.62
C LEU A 14 6.32 7.96 4.22
N LEU A 15 7.35 8.37 3.48
CA LEU A 15 8.34 9.34 3.96
C LEU A 15 7.74 10.72 4.24
N ASP A 16 6.77 11.15 3.45
CA ASP A 16 6.11 12.44 3.60
C ASP A 16 5.18 12.49 4.82
N ASN A 17 4.63 11.33 5.24
CA ASN A 17 3.57 11.28 6.26
C ASN A 17 4.01 10.66 7.60
N LEU A 18 4.96 9.72 7.63
CA LEU A 18 5.31 8.94 8.84
C LEU A 18 5.68 9.79 10.06
N ASP A 19 6.31 10.96 9.85
CA ASP A 19 6.71 11.82 10.96
C ASP A 19 5.50 12.38 11.75
N SER A 20 4.34 12.49 11.10
CA SER A 20 3.09 12.95 11.73
C SER A 20 2.49 11.91 12.70
N TYR A 21 2.84 10.64 12.55
CA TYR A 21 2.35 9.53 13.37
C TYR A 21 3.23 9.21 14.58
N LYS A 22 4.31 9.99 14.76
CA LYS A 22 5.35 9.75 15.76
C LYS A 22 4.84 9.96 17.19
N GLY A 23 4.86 8.90 17.99
CA GLY A 23 4.55 8.92 19.41
C GLY A 23 3.08 9.12 19.73
N ILE A 24 2.18 8.82 18.78
CA ILE A 24 0.74 8.79 19.04
C ILE A 24 0.44 7.57 19.92
N ASP A 25 -0.20 7.81 21.05
CA ASP A 25 -0.51 6.75 22.02
C ASP A 25 -1.47 5.71 21.43
N SER A 26 -1.15 4.43 21.64
CA SER A 26 -1.93 3.28 21.16
C SER A 26 -2.14 3.20 19.63
N TYR A 27 -1.34 3.93 18.84
CA TYR A 27 -1.40 3.90 17.38
C TYR A 27 -0.35 2.94 16.81
N THR A 28 -0.71 2.13 15.83
CA THR A 28 0.16 1.10 15.24
C THR A 28 0.48 1.40 13.78
N PHE A 29 1.46 0.70 13.22
CA PHE A 29 1.75 0.81 11.78
C PHE A 29 0.60 0.33 10.90
N ASN A 30 -0.27 -0.55 11.39
CA ASN A 30 -1.51 -0.92 10.70
C ASN A 30 -2.46 0.27 10.60
N ASP A 31 -2.61 1.04 11.67
CA ASP A 31 -3.46 2.24 11.64
C ASP A 31 -2.90 3.30 10.66
N VAL A 32 -1.57 3.47 10.65
CA VAL A 32 -0.88 4.34 9.66
C VAL A 32 -1.16 3.87 8.24
N PHE A 33 -1.08 2.56 8.00
CA PHE A 33 -1.32 1.99 6.69
C PHE A 33 -2.75 2.21 6.22
N ASP A 34 -3.74 2.00 7.11
CA ASP A 34 -5.14 2.21 6.80
C ASP A 34 -5.42 3.69 6.46
N ASP A 35 -4.89 4.62 7.25
CA ASP A 35 -5.00 6.06 6.99
C ASP A 35 -4.46 6.48 5.61
N LEU A 36 -3.31 5.93 5.21
CA LEU A 36 -2.59 6.36 4.01
C LEU A 36 -3.02 5.63 2.73
N PHE A 37 -3.46 4.37 2.83
CA PHE A 37 -3.65 3.50 1.66
C PHE A 37 -4.99 2.79 1.60
N ALA A 38 -5.77 2.73 2.69
CA ALA A 38 -7.10 2.13 2.67
C ALA A 38 -8.21 3.16 2.41
N PHE A 39 -8.08 4.37 2.96
CA PHE A 39 -9.13 5.38 2.87
C PHE A 39 -8.94 6.42 1.75
N ASP A 40 -7.71 6.61 1.27
CA ASP A 40 -7.44 7.51 0.15
C ASP A 40 -7.43 6.75 -1.17
N TYR A 41 -8.29 7.14 -2.10
CA TYR A 41 -8.37 6.51 -3.41
C TYR A 41 -7.15 6.91 -4.24
N TYR A 42 -6.38 5.91 -4.68
CA TYR A 42 -5.23 6.10 -5.54
C TYR A 42 -5.58 6.77 -6.87
N ILE A 43 -6.63 6.28 -7.53
CA ILE A 43 -7.15 6.87 -8.77
C ILE A 43 -8.66 7.01 -8.66
N ILE A 44 -9.14 8.23 -8.91
CA ILE A 44 -10.56 8.57 -9.06
C ILE A 44 -10.80 8.89 -10.54
N GLY A 45 -11.72 8.17 -11.17
CA GLY A 45 -12.09 8.36 -12.58
C GLY A 45 -11.80 7.14 -13.46
N TYR A 46 -12.88 6.56 -13.99
CA TYR A 46 -12.88 5.37 -14.84
C TYR A 46 -11.85 5.41 -15.97
N LYS A 47 -11.69 6.56 -16.64
CA LYS A 47 -10.78 6.68 -17.80
C LYS A 47 -9.31 6.61 -17.39
N GLU A 48 -8.93 7.29 -16.31
CA GLU A 48 -7.58 7.21 -15.75
C GLU A 48 -7.30 5.78 -15.27
N ALA A 49 -8.23 5.18 -14.51
CA ALA A 49 -8.07 3.83 -13.97
C ALA A 49 -7.89 2.78 -15.08
N ALA A 50 -8.72 2.84 -16.13
CA ALA A 50 -8.57 1.96 -17.29
C ALA A 50 -7.25 2.19 -18.05
N GLY A 51 -6.73 3.44 -18.05
CA GLY A 51 -5.43 3.77 -18.61
C GLY A 51 -4.29 3.11 -17.82
N ALA A 52 -4.30 3.25 -16.50
CA ALA A 52 -3.30 2.66 -15.61
C ALA A 52 -3.27 1.13 -15.71
N LEU A 53 -4.43 0.47 -15.73
CA LEU A 53 -4.51 -0.99 -15.90
C LEU A 53 -3.97 -1.45 -17.26
N LYS A 54 -4.17 -0.66 -18.31
CA LYS A 54 -3.65 -0.98 -19.64
C LYS A 54 -2.12 -0.90 -19.67
N GLU A 55 -1.54 0.08 -19.00
CA GLU A 55 -0.07 0.21 -18.90
C GLU A 55 0.53 -0.89 -18.03
N TYR A 56 -0.06 -1.17 -16.87
CA TYR A 56 0.36 -2.23 -15.96
C TYR A 56 0.23 -3.63 -16.58
N GLY A 57 -0.82 -3.82 -17.38
CA GLY A 57 -1.24 -5.10 -17.94
C GLY A 57 -2.48 -5.64 -17.22
N ILE A 58 -3.63 -5.59 -17.91
CA ILE A 58 -4.95 -5.89 -17.32
C ILE A 58 -4.99 -7.30 -16.71
N PHE A 59 -4.55 -8.32 -17.43
CA PHE A 59 -4.59 -9.69 -16.91
C PHE A 59 -3.64 -9.91 -15.74
N LYS A 60 -2.50 -9.20 -15.73
CA LYS A 60 -1.56 -9.23 -14.61
C LYS A 60 -2.20 -8.61 -13.37
N ALA A 61 -2.83 -7.44 -13.51
CA ALA A 61 -3.56 -6.78 -12.41
C ALA A 61 -4.67 -7.68 -11.85
N LEU A 62 -5.49 -8.27 -12.71
CA LEU A 62 -6.58 -9.17 -12.30
C LEU A 62 -6.06 -10.42 -11.59
N GLU A 63 -4.96 -11.01 -12.05
CA GLU A 63 -4.34 -12.17 -11.39
C GLU A 63 -3.82 -11.82 -9.99
N GLU A 64 -3.18 -10.67 -9.83
CA GLU A 64 -2.68 -10.20 -8.53
C GLU A 64 -3.81 -9.93 -7.54
N VAL A 65 -4.83 -9.19 -7.96
CA VAL A 65 -6.01 -8.91 -7.14
C VAL A 65 -6.74 -10.22 -6.78
N GLN A 66 -7.00 -11.09 -7.75
CA GLN A 66 -7.68 -12.35 -7.48
C GLN A 66 -6.88 -13.22 -6.49
N ARG A 67 -5.55 -13.30 -6.65
CA ARG A 67 -4.69 -14.07 -5.75
C ARG A 67 -4.77 -13.53 -4.32
N TRP A 68 -4.73 -12.21 -4.17
CA TRP A 68 -4.86 -11.55 -2.87
C TRP A 68 -6.22 -11.80 -2.22
N ASP A 69 -7.31 -11.62 -2.95
CA ASP A 69 -8.67 -11.83 -2.44
C ASP A 69 -8.89 -13.28 -2.02
N ILE A 70 -8.44 -14.24 -2.83
CA ILE A 70 -8.55 -15.67 -2.47
C ILE A 70 -7.72 -15.98 -1.22
N ALA A 71 -6.52 -15.41 -1.10
CA ALA A 71 -5.68 -15.61 0.09
C ALA A 71 -6.29 -14.99 1.36
N THR A 72 -6.99 -13.87 1.22
CA THR A 72 -7.53 -13.08 2.35
C THR A 72 -8.94 -13.51 2.75
N PHE A 73 -9.83 -13.72 1.77
CA PHE A 73 -11.27 -13.94 1.95
C PHE A 73 -11.74 -15.33 1.49
N GLY A 74 -10.86 -16.12 0.86
CA GLY A 74 -11.20 -17.44 0.33
C GLY A 74 -12.02 -17.43 -0.97
N HIS A 75 -12.28 -16.26 -1.55
CA HIS A 75 -12.99 -16.07 -2.82
C HIS A 75 -12.59 -14.74 -3.46
N TRP A 76 -13.00 -14.50 -4.72
CA TRP A 76 -12.82 -13.20 -5.38
C TRP A 76 -13.87 -12.22 -4.84
N ASP A 77 -13.43 -11.17 -4.14
CA ASP A 77 -14.28 -10.16 -3.49
C ASP A 77 -14.33 -8.84 -4.27
N THR A 78 -13.19 -8.40 -4.82
CA THR A 78 -13.04 -7.15 -5.58
C THR A 78 -13.87 -7.14 -6.86
N ASP A 79 -14.65 -6.07 -7.10
CA ASP A 79 -15.41 -5.88 -8.33
C ASP A 79 -14.50 -5.71 -9.55
N TYR A 80 -14.30 -6.79 -10.29
CA TYR A 80 -13.49 -6.81 -11.51
C TYR A 80 -14.14 -6.14 -12.72
N THR A 81 -15.40 -5.71 -12.61
CA THR A 81 -16.08 -4.96 -13.66
C THR A 81 -15.85 -3.45 -13.57
N ASP A 82 -15.32 -2.97 -12.43
CA ASP A 82 -14.98 -1.58 -12.21
C ASP A 82 -13.44 -1.39 -12.18
N PRO A 83 -12.86 -0.67 -13.17
CA PRO A 83 -11.43 -0.41 -13.18
C PRO A 83 -10.97 0.41 -11.98
N GLU A 84 -11.79 1.30 -11.39
CA GLU A 84 -11.42 2.07 -10.19
C GLU A 84 -11.21 1.13 -9.00
N THR A 85 -12.15 0.21 -8.78
CA THR A 85 -12.00 -0.81 -7.74
C THR A 85 -10.73 -1.64 -7.95
N ILE A 86 -10.43 -2.11 -9.17
CA ILE A 86 -9.20 -2.89 -9.42
C ILE A 86 -7.92 -2.09 -9.14
N VAL A 87 -7.81 -0.84 -9.62
CA VAL A 87 -6.57 -0.06 -9.40
C VAL A 87 -6.37 0.27 -7.92
N ASN A 88 -7.44 0.58 -7.19
CA ASN A 88 -7.34 0.91 -5.78
C ASN A 88 -6.97 -0.32 -4.94
N THR A 89 -7.56 -1.48 -5.22
CA THR A 89 -7.14 -2.74 -4.58
C THR A 89 -5.70 -3.10 -4.94
N LEU A 90 -5.30 -2.92 -6.19
CA LEU A 90 -3.92 -3.19 -6.61
C LEU A 90 -2.92 -2.29 -5.88
N LYS A 91 -3.22 -0.99 -5.73
CA LYS A 91 -2.39 -0.06 -4.96
C LYS A 91 -2.29 -0.49 -3.49
N TYR A 92 -3.41 -0.86 -2.88
CA TYR A 92 -3.44 -1.34 -1.50
C TYR A 92 -2.53 -2.56 -1.32
N ILE A 93 -2.61 -3.55 -2.21
CA ILE A 93 -1.78 -4.77 -2.16
C ILE A 93 -0.30 -4.42 -2.22
N HIS A 94 0.12 -3.64 -3.22
CA HIS A 94 1.52 -3.27 -3.42
C HIS A 94 2.04 -2.44 -2.24
N ALA A 95 1.25 -1.51 -1.71
CA ALA A 95 1.61 -0.73 -0.54
C ALA A 95 1.76 -1.61 0.71
N SER A 96 0.88 -2.60 0.90
CA SER A 96 0.94 -3.52 2.03
C SER A 96 2.18 -4.39 1.97
N GLU A 97 2.47 -4.98 0.81
CA GLU A 97 3.66 -5.81 0.58
C GLU A 97 4.96 -5.00 0.82
N TYR A 98 5.02 -3.79 0.27
CA TYR A 98 6.17 -2.90 0.44
C TYR A 98 6.37 -2.47 1.91
N MET A 99 5.31 -2.03 2.58
CA MET A 99 5.39 -1.59 3.97
C MET A 99 5.79 -2.74 4.90
N GLN A 100 5.27 -3.94 4.68
CA GLN A 100 5.66 -5.14 5.42
C GLN A 100 7.14 -5.50 5.21
N ASP A 101 7.67 -5.41 3.99
CA ASP A 101 9.10 -5.64 3.73
C ASP A 101 9.97 -4.60 4.47
N MET A 102 9.60 -3.33 4.42
CA MET A 102 10.34 -2.25 5.09
C MET A 102 10.29 -2.35 6.61
N LEU A 103 9.14 -2.71 7.17
CA LEU A 103 8.99 -3.00 8.60
C LEU A 103 9.86 -4.19 9.01
N GLY A 104 9.79 -5.30 8.26
CA GLY A 104 10.61 -6.48 8.52
C GLY A 104 12.11 -6.17 8.51
N ARG A 105 12.58 -5.35 7.56
CA ARG A 105 13.97 -4.86 7.51
C ARG A 105 14.34 -3.96 8.69
N ALA A 106 13.37 -3.20 9.20
CA ALA A 106 13.53 -2.37 10.40
C ALA A 106 13.42 -3.19 11.71
N CYS A 107 13.19 -4.51 11.61
CA CYS A 107 12.85 -5.39 12.74
C CYS A 107 11.58 -4.92 13.48
N LEU A 108 10.54 -4.57 12.72
CA LEU A 108 9.23 -4.14 13.18
C LEU A 108 8.13 -4.96 12.48
N GLU A 109 6.92 -4.92 13.03
CA GLU A 109 5.71 -5.53 12.48
C GLU A 109 4.58 -4.50 12.34
N MET A 110 3.54 -4.83 11.56
CA MET A 110 2.39 -3.94 11.35
C MET A 110 1.68 -3.57 12.67
N TYR A 111 1.71 -4.47 13.66
CA TYR A 111 1.06 -4.25 14.96
C TYR A 111 1.95 -3.54 15.98
N ASP A 112 3.20 -3.22 15.65
CA ASP A 112 4.05 -2.44 16.53
C ASP A 112 3.54 -1.00 16.64
N GLU A 113 3.62 -0.45 17.85
CA GLU A 113 3.23 0.92 18.11
C GLU A 113 4.16 1.92 17.41
N THR A 114 3.60 3.05 16.96
CA THR A 114 4.31 4.15 16.30
C THR A 114 5.10 5.01 17.30
N THR A 115 5.79 4.38 18.24
CA THR A 115 6.70 5.07 19.16
C THR A 115 7.74 5.89 18.38
N THR A 116 8.26 6.95 19.00
CA THR A 116 9.32 7.76 18.40
C THR A 116 10.49 6.93 17.90
N GLU A 117 10.87 5.89 18.63
CA GLU A 117 11.94 4.98 18.22
C GLU A 117 11.57 4.19 16.96
N ASN A 118 10.38 3.57 16.95
CA ASN A 118 9.94 2.72 15.83
C ASN A 118 9.73 3.52 14.55
N VAL A 119 9.11 4.70 14.63
CA VAL A 119 8.94 5.58 13.46
C VAL A 119 10.30 6.02 12.89
N ASN A 120 11.26 6.36 13.76
CA ASN A 120 12.61 6.70 13.30
C ASN A 120 13.33 5.50 12.65
N LYS A 121 13.12 4.27 13.14
CA LYS A 121 13.68 3.05 12.53
C LYS A 121 13.15 2.84 11.12
N ILE A 122 11.83 2.86 10.92
CA ILE A 122 11.25 2.65 9.58
C ILE A 122 11.64 3.78 8.62
N ILE A 123 11.64 5.06 9.04
CA ILE A 123 12.08 6.18 8.20
C ILE A 123 13.54 6.01 7.78
N LYS A 124 14.40 5.53 8.68
CA LYS A 124 15.79 5.24 8.34
C LYS A 124 15.88 4.12 7.31
N THR A 125 15.18 3.01 7.53
CA THR A 125 15.15 1.87 6.59
C THR A 125 14.69 2.30 5.20
N LEU A 126 13.59 3.06 5.12
CA LEU A 126 13.05 3.60 3.86
C LEU A 126 14.04 4.51 3.13
N LYS A 127 15.02 5.11 3.80
CA LYS A 127 16.04 5.95 3.14
C LYS A 127 17.24 5.13 2.65
N GLU A 128 17.43 3.93 3.18
CA GLU A 128 18.54 3.03 2.85
C GLU A 128 18.20 2.06 1.71
N TYR A 129 16.92 1.72 1.56
CA TYR A 129 16.34 0.87 0.52
C TYR A 129 15.30 1.68 -0.23
#